data_AF-A0A6V7JPR1-F1
#
_entry.id   AF-A0A6V7JPR1-F1
#
_cell.length_a   1.000
_cell.length_b   1.000
_cell.length_c   1.000
_cell.angle_alpha   90.00
_cell.angle_beta   90.00
_cell.angle_gamma   90.00
#
_symmetry.space_group_name_H-M   'P 1'
#
loop_
_entity.id
_entity.type
_entity.pdbx_description
1 polymer ?
#
loop_
_entity_poly.entity_id
_entity_poly.type
_entity_poly.pdbx_seq_one_letter_code
_entity_poly.pdbx_strand_id
1 'polypeptide(L)'
;LTVSDFHQWNNIASHIVPIVLALFFGNWSDRRGRKLPLIIGLMGKIVYSGMFVVNTLMPNWDVYMIIYTASIPMGMLGGDVAIFACCFAYISDVSTTARRTFRVTLLDVVYLSTMPT
;
A
#
# COMPACT_ATOMS: atom_id res chain seq x y z
N LEU A 1 12.30 19.20 13.73
CA LEU A 1 12.96 19.16 12.39
C LEU A 1 13.28 17.73 11.98
N THR A 2 13.85 16.89 12.84
CA THR A 2 14.17 15.48 12.53
C THR A 2 12.97 14.59 12.16
N VAL A 3 11.83 14.75 12.84
CA VAL A 3 10.64 13.90 12.61
C VAL A 3 9.95 14.19 11.28
N SER A 4 9.83 15.48 10.91
CA SER A 4 9.24 15.90 9.64
C SER A 4 10.08 15.44 8.44
N ASP A 5 11.41 15.55 8.53
CA ASP A 5 12.32 15.08 7.48
C ASP A 5 12.23 13.55 7.32
N PHE A 6 12.17 12.81 8.43
CA PHE A 6 11.95 11.37 8.41
C PHE A 6 10.63 11.00 7.71
N HIS A 7 9.52 11.67 8.03
CA HIS A 7 8.24 11.42 7.38
C HIS A 7 8.27 11.72 5.88
N GLN A 8 8.98 12.76 5.44
CA GLN A 8 9.12 13.07 4.02
C GLN A 8 9.88 11.95 3.29
N TRP A 9 11.05 11.56 3.79
CA TRP A 9 11.86 10.50 3.18
C TRP A 9 11.14 9.15 3.19
N ASN A 10 10.47 8.81 4.30
CA ASN A 10 9.71 7.57 4.39
C ASN A 10 8.56 7.55 3.38
N ASN A 11 7.81 8.64 3.22
CA ASN A 11 6.73 8.72 2.24
C ASN A 11 7.24 8.56 0.81
N ILE A 12 8.32 9.24 0.45
CA ILE A 12 8.94 9.15 -0.88
C ILE A 12 9.36 7.70 -1.16
N ALA A 13 10.10 7.07 -0.24
CA ALA A 13 10.55 5.69 -0.39
C ALA A 13 9.38 4.69 -0.49
N SER A 14 8.33 4.91 0.31
CA SER A 14 7.17 4.02 0.38
C SER A 14 6.29 4.12 -0.87
N HIS A 15 6.23 5.26 -1.56
CA HIS A 15 5.29 5.48 -2.67
C HIS A 15 5.94 5.44 -4.06
N ILE A 16 7.22 5.81 -4.20
CA ILE A 16 7.85 5.92 -5.53
C ILE A 16 7.91 4.57 -6.24
N VAL A 17 8.27 3.51 -5.51
CA VAL A 17 8.36 2.14 -6.02
C VAL A 17 6.99 1.58 -6.40
N PRO A 18 5.97 1.64 -5.52
CA PRO A 18 4.66 1.09 -5.88
C PRO A 18 3.93 1.89 -6.95
N ILE A 19 4.20 3.18 -7.15
CA ILE A 19 3.64 3.94 -8.30
C ILE A 19 4.13 3.33 -9.62
N VAL A 20 5.43 3.05 -9.73
CA VAL A 20 6.00 2.40 -10.92
C VAL A 20 5.42 1.00 -11.08
N LEU A 21 5.36 0.22 -10.00
CA LEU A 21 4.80 -1.13 -10.03
C LEU A 21 3.30 -1.15 -10.34
N ALA A 22 2.54 -0.14 -9.94
CA ALA A 22 1.11 -0.06 -10.19
C ALA A 22 0.80 0.03 -11.70
N LEU A 23 1.67 0.64 -12.50
CA LEU A 23 1.53 0.67 -13.96
C LEU A 23 1.69 -0.74 -14.58
N PHE A 24 2.59 -1.55 -14.03
CA PHE A 24 2.79 -2.94 -14.47
C PHE A 24 1.68 -3.85 -13.95
N PHE A 25 1.34 -3.74 -12.65
CA PHE A 25 0.28 -4.52 -12.03
C PHE A 25 -1.09 -4.19 -12.58
N GLY A 26 -1.37 -2.95 -13.00
CA GLY A 26 -2.61 -2.59 -13.69
C GLY A 26 -2.80 -3.39 -14.98
N ASN A 27 -1.81 -3.32 -15.88
CA ASN A 27 -1.82 -4.09 -17.13
C ASN A 27 -1.90 -5.62 -16.91
N TRP A 28 -1.24 -6.11 -15.85
CA TRP A 28 -1.26 -7.54 -15.53
C TRP A 28 -2.59 -8.01 -14.92
N SER A 29 -3.16 -7.19 -14.03
CA SER A 29 -4.45 -7.41 -13.35
C SER A 29 -5.59 -7.55 -14.36
N ASP A 30 -5.57 -6.74 -15.42
CA ASP A 30 -6.57 -6.79 -16.49
C ASP A 30 -6.54 -8.09 -17.31
N ARG A 31 -5.38 -8.75 -17.41
CA ARG A 31 -5.22 -9.98 -18.23
C ARG A 31 -5.29 -11.28 -17.44
N ARG A 32 -4.79 -11.30 -16.19
CA ARG A 32 -4.65 -12.52 -15.37
C ARG A 32 -5.53 -12.53 -14.12
N GLY A 33 -6.36 -11.51 -13.95
CA GLY A 33 -7.30 -11.39 -12.84
C GLY A 33 -6.73 -10.63 -11.65
N ARG A 34 -7.65 -10.11 -10.82
CA ARG A 34 -7.37 -9.09 -9.80
C ARG A 34 -6.95 -9.63 -8.44
N LYS A 35 -7.09 -10.96 -8.25
CA LYS A 35 -6.83 -11.63 -6.97
C LYS A 35 -5.34 -11.69 -6.63
N LEU A 36 -4.49 -11.92 -7.63
CA LEU A 36 -3.04 -12.04 -7.41
C LEU A 36 -2.39 -10.71 -6.96
N PRO A 37 -2.61 -9.56 -7.64
CA PRO A 37 -2.00 -8.32 -7.18
C PRO A 37 -2.54 -7.86 -5.82
N LEU A 38 -3.80 -8.20 -5.48
CA LEU A 38 -4.34 -7.99 -4.14
C LEU A 38 -3.58 -8.80 -3.06
N ILE A 39 -3.33 -10.09 -3.31
CA ILE A 39 -2.59 -10.95 -2.38
C ILE A 39 -1.14 -10.47 -2.23
N ILE A 40 -0.49 -10.07 -3.33
CA ILE A 40 0.90 -9.56 -3.29
C ILE A 40 0.97 -8.28 -2.45
N GLY A 41 0.03 -7.35 -2.63
CA GLY A 41 -0.04 -6.14 -1.81
C GLY A 41 -0.24 -6.44 -0.32
N LEU A 42 -1.17 -7.35 0.01
CA LEU A 42 -1.43 -7.79 1.39
C LEU A 42 -0.19 -8.45 2.03
N MET A 43 0.53 -9.28 1.28
CA MET A 43 1.81 -9.86 1.71
C MET A 43 2.84 -8.76 2.01
N GLY A 44 2.89 -7.71 1.19
CA GLY A 44 3.72 -6.53 1.45
C GLY A 44 3.42 -5.87 2.80
N LYS A 45 2.13 -5.78 3.18
CA LYS A 45 1.73 -5.24 4.49
C LYS A 45 2.13 -6.15 5.67
N ILE A 46 2.06 -7.46 5.48
CA ILE A 46 2.53 -8.42 6.49
C ILE A 46 4.04 -8.27 6.69
N VAL A 47 4.80 -8.15 5.60
CA VAL A 47 6.25 -7.89 5.66
C VAL A 47 6.54 -6.57 6.36
N TYR A 48 5.80 -5.50 6.05
CA TYR A 48 5.94 -4.22 6.72
C TYR A 48 5.73 -4.35 8.24
N SER A 49 4.62 -4.99 8.65
CA SER A 49 4.30 -5.18 10.07
C SER A 49 5.36 -6.01 10.78
N GLY A 50 5.79 -7.12 10.19
CA GLY A 50 6.85 -7.97 10.75
C GLY A 50 8.17 -7.23 10.91
N MET A 51 8.61 -6.51 9.87
CA MET A 51 9.85 -5.74 9.90
C MET A 51 9.75 -4.56 10.87
N PHE A 52 8.58 -3.94 11.00
CA PHE A 52 8.36 -2.88 11.98
C PHE A 52 8.57 -3.41 13.41
N VAL A 53 8.00 -4.58 13.74
CA VAL A 53 8.22 -5.23 15.05
C VAL A 53 9.71 -5.56 15.26
N VAL A 54 10.39 -6.12 14.25
CA VAL A 54 11.82 -6.43 14.36
C VAL A 54 12.67 -5.18 14.63
N ASN A 55 12.39 -4.06 13.95
CA ASN A 55 13.07 -2.80 14.20
C ASN A 55 12.83 -2.30 15.64
N THR A 56 11.60 -2.43 16.16
CA THR A 56 11.30 -2.00 17.54
C THR A 56 12.01 -2.84 18.60
N LEU A 57 12.34 -4.10 18.30
CA LEU A 57 13.05 -5.00 19.20
C LEU A 57 14.57 -4.78 19.18
N MET A 58 15.10 -3.99 18.23
CA MET A 58 16.53 -3.73 18.06
C MET A 58 16.89 -2.32 18.56
N PRO A 59 17.33 -2.14 19.82
CA PRO A 59 17.59 -0.82 20.40
C PRO A 59 18.78 -0.07 19.77
N ASN A 60 19.62 -0.76 18.99
CA ASN A 60 20.81 -0.19 18.37
C ASN A 60 20.55 0.37 16.96
N TRP A 61 19.34 0.22 16.42
CA TRP A 61 19.02 0.62 15.06
C TRP A 61 18.44 2.03 15.01
N ASP A 62 18.97 2.84 14.10
CA ASP A 62 18.45 4.18 13.85
C ASP A 62 17.07 4.13 13.18
N VAL A 63 16.25 5.15 13.39
CA VAL A 63 14.87 5.25 12.89
C VAL A 63 14.82 5.16 11.35
N TYR A 64 15.88 5.63 10.67
CA TYR A 64 16.01 5.51 9.22
C TYR A 64 16.10 4.06 8.71
N MET A 65 16.47 3.10 9.57
CA MET A 65 16.53 1.68 9.20
C MET A 65 15.14 1.11 8.83
N ILE A 66 14.06 1.69 9.37
CA ILE A 66 12.68 1.31 9.03
C ILE A 66 12.41 1.57 7.55
N ILE A 67 12.99 2.63 6.98
CA ILE A 67 12.81 2.96 5.56
C ILE A 67 13.41 1.84 4.70
N TYR A 68 14.60 1.36 5.05
CA TYR A 68 15.30 0.32 4.30
C TYR A 68 14.71 -1.07 4.49
N THR A 69 14.28 -1.40 5.70
CA THR A 69 13.89 -2.77 6.07
C THR A 69 12.39 -3.02 5.99
N ALA A 70 11.55 -2.00 6.18
CA ALA A 70 10.09 -2.13 6.14
C ALA A 70 9.50 -1.44 4.90
N SER A 71 9.81 -0.17 4.66
CA SER A 71 9.15 0.65 3.63
C SER A 71 9.52 0.25 2.21
N ILE A 72 10.81 0.02 1.92
CA ILE A 72 11.26 -0.42 0.58
C ILE A 72 10.70 -1.81 0.24
N PRO A 73 10.85 -2.85 1.09
CA PRO A 73 10.28 -4.16 0.79
C PRO A 73 8.76 -4.12 0.61
N MET A 74 8.03 -3.39 1.48
CA MET A 74 6.60 -3.19 1.30
C MET A 74 6.27 -2.53 -0.05
N GLY A 75 6.98 -1.47 -0.40
CA GLY A 75 6.80 -0.73 -1.65
C GLY A 75 7.07 -1.60 -2.88
N MET A 76 8.05 -2.50 -2.82
CA MET A 76 8.36 -3.47 -3.89
C MET A 76 7.26 -4.52 -4.10
N LEU A 77 6.45 -4.81 -3.08
CA LEU A 77 5.26 -5.66 -3.22
C LEU A 77 4.01 -4.86 -3.63
N GLY A 78 4.15 -3.59 -4.01
CA GLY A 78 3.05 -2.72 -4.43
C GLY A 78 2.35 -1.99 -3.28
N GLY A 79 2.60 -2.41 -2.03
CA GLY A 79 2.13 -1.75 -0.82
C GLY A 79 0.64 -1.38 -0.83
N ASP A 80 0.32 -0.26 -0.18
CA ASP A 80 -1.05 0.22 -0.04
C ASP A 80 -1.65 0.59 -1.41
N VAL A 81 -0.86 1.18 -2.31
CA VAL A 81 -1.31 1.60 -3.66
C VAL A 81 -1.86 0.43 -4.47
N ALA A 82 -1.17 -0.71 -4.49
CA ALA A 82 -1.62 -1.88 -5.24
C ALA A 82 -2.90 -2.50 -4.65
N ILE A 83 -3.03 -2.52 -3.31
CA ILE A 83 -4.23 -2.99 -2.62
C ILE A 83 -5.44 -2.12 -3.04
N PHE A 84 -5.29 -0.79 -2.95
CA PHE A 84 -6.38 0.12 -3.29
C PHE A 84 -6.75 0.08 -4.76
N ALA A 85 -5.77 0.07 -5.66
CA ALA A 85 -6.02 -0.07 -7.10
C ALA A 85 -6.82 -1.35 -7.40
N CYS A 86 -6.46 -2.48 -6.79
CA CYS A 86 -7.19 -3.74 -6.95
C CYS A 86 -8.60 -3.70 -6.37
N CYS A 87 -8.79 -3.06 -5.21
CA CYS A 87 -10.10 -2.91 -4.59
C CYS A 87 -11.04 -2.03 -5.42
N PHE A 88 -10.57 -0.87 -5.89
CA PHE A 88 -11.34 0.02 -6.75
C PHE A 88 -11.71 -0.66 -8.07
N ALA A 89 -10.73 -1.33 -8.68
CA ALA A 89 -10.99 -2.16 -9.84
C ALA A 89 -12.07 -3.19 -9.51
N TYR A 90 -11.88 -4.05 -8.51
CA TYR A 90 -12.84 -5.11 -8.15
C TYR A 90 -14.27 -4.60 -7.93
N ILE A 91 -14.45 -3.50 -7.19
CA ILE A 91 -15.77 -2.88 -7.02
C ILE A 91 -16.34 -2.44 -8.36
N SER A 92 -15.52 -1.88 -9.24
CA SER A 92 -15.96 -1.47 -10.56
C SER A 92 -16.50 -2.65 -11.39
N ASP A 93 -15.93 -3.85 -11.29
CA ASP A 93 -16.41 -5.03 -12.03
C ASP A 93 -17.72 -5.61 -11.48
N VAL A 94 -17.88 -5.60 -10.16
CA VAL A 94 -19.04 -6.22 -9.50
C VAL A 94 -20.23 -5.26 -9.36
N SER A 95 -20.04 -3.96 -9.60
CA SER A 95 -21.08 -2.95 -9.47
C SER A 95 -21.74 -2.59 -10.79
N THR A 96 -23.05 -2.33 -10.74
CA THR A 96 -23.79 -1.73 -11.85
C THR A 96 -23.54 -0.22 -11.90
N THR A 97 -23.68 0.38 -13.10
CA THR A 97 -23.34 1.79 -13.36
C THR A 97 -24.00 2.78 -12.39
N ALA A 98 -25.25 2.51 -11.97
CA ALA A 98 -25.98 3.35 -11.04
C ALA A 98 -25.47 3.29 -9.59
N ARG A 99 -24.86 2.17 -9.15
CA ARG A 99 -24.41 1.95 -7.77
C ARG A 99 -22.88 2.01 -7.62
N ARG A 100 -22.13 2.09 -8.72
CA ARG A 100 -20.66 2.12 -8.72
C ARG A 100 -20.11 3.25 -7.87
N THR A 101 -20.60 4.48 -8.08
CA THR A 101 -20.13 5.67 -7.34
C THR A 101 -20.33 5.49 -5.84
N PHE A 102 -21.53 5.08 -5.39
CA PHE A 102 -21.82 4.89 -3.97
C PHE A 102 -20.91 3.84 -3.31
N ARG A 103 -20.64 2.71 -3.98
CA ARG A 103 -19.75 1.67 -3.45
C ARG A 103 -18.30 2.12 -3.38
N VAL A 104 -17.82 2.87 -4.37
CA VAL A 104 -16.47 3.45 -4.38
C VAL A 104 -16.32 4.47 -3.25
N THR A 105 -17.29 5.35 -3.06
CA THR A 105 -17.29 6.33 -1.96
C THR A 105 -17.30 5.64 -0.59
N LEU A 106 -18.08 4.57 -0.42
CA LEU A 106 -18.08 3.80 0.83
C LEU A 106 -16.68 3.25 1.16
N LEU A 107 -15.99 2.68 0.15
CA LEU A 107 -14.64 2.17 0.34
C LEU A 107 -13.66 3.29 0.73
N ASP A 108 -13.77 4.44 0.08
CA ASP A 108 -12.90 5.60 0.34
C ASP A 108 -13.13 6.17 1.76
N VAL A 109 -14.38 6.28 2.21
CA VAL A 109 -14.73 6.73 3.57
C VAL A 109 -14.19 5.78 4.64
N VAL A 110 -14.33 4.46 4.44
CA VAL A 110 -13.80 3.46 5.38
C VAL A 110 -12.28 3.56 5.46
N TYR A 111 -11.61 3.74 4.33
CA TYR A 111 -10.16 3.92 4.31
C TYR A 111 -9.73 5.18 5.07
N LEU A 112 -10.31 6.33 4.75
CA LEU A 112 -9.97 7.62 5.38
C LEU A 112 -10.24 7.60 6.89
N SER A 113 -11.28 6.89 7.34
CA SER A 113 -11.57 6.73 8.78
C SER A 113 -10.49 5.94 9.55
N THR A 114 -9.69 5.13 8.85
CA THR A 114 -8.62 4.32 9.45
C THR A 114 -7.31 5.10 9.55
N MET A 115 -7.16 6.20 8.80
CA MET A 115 -5.95 7.03 8.86
C MET A 115 -5.98 7.90 10.12
N PRO A 116 -5.01 7.75 11.05
CA PRO A 116 -4.95 8.61 12.22
C PRO A 116 -4.57 10.03 11.78
N THR A 117 -5.40 11.00 12.18
CA THR A 117 -5.18 12.45 12.01
C THR A 117 -3.99 12.95 12.81
#